data_AF-A0A444PXW7-F1
#
_entry.id   AF-A0A444PXW7-F1
#
_cell.length_a   1.000
_cell.length_b   1.000
_cell.length_c   1.000
_cell.angle_alpha   90.00
_cell.angle_beta   90.00
_cell.angle_gamma   90.00
#
_symmetry.space_group_name_H-M   'P 1'
#
loop_
_entity.id
_entity.type
_entity.pdbx_description
1 polymer ?
#
loop_
_entity_poly.entity_id
_entity_poly.type
_entity_poly.pdbx_seq_one_letter_code
_entity_poly.pdbx_strand_id
1 'polypeptide(L)'
;MGKALAVILGVLYGGHGFLGLFVEGNHLLGIFNVDILVDVLYLTLSVALLSVGFFASSGAAIRGVLLISGGILILLGLAGLADHTVWGLLPTGLTLMDFIVLFAPGAVAVIMAVIPGTEKPLVSGGVAIN
;
A
#
# COMPACT_ATOMS: atom_id res chain seq x y z
N MET A 1 2.76 15.21 7.11
CA MET A 1 2.16 14.60 5.90
C MET A 1 2.09 13.06 5.94
N GLY A 2 3.03 12.35 6.58
CA GLY A 2 3.03 10.87 6.57
C GLY A 2 1.78 10.18 7.14
N LYS A 3 1.12 10.73 8.16
CA LYS A 3 -0.12 10.14 8.72
C LYS A 3 -1.26 10.08 7.71
N ALA A 4 -1.56 11.20 7.07
CA ALA A 4 -2.62 11.28 6.06
C ALA A 4 -2.36 10.32 4.91
N LEU A 5 -1.11 10.24 4.44
CA LEU A 5 -0.74 9.29 3.40
C LEU A 5 -0.92 7.83 3.86
N ALA A 6 -0.47 7.49 5.08
CA ALA A 6 -0.66 6.15 5.63
C ALA A 6 -2.16 5.79 5.71
N VAL A 7 -3.02 6.72 6.10
CA VAL A 7 -4.47 6.49 6.08
C VAL A 7 -5.01 6.30 4.66
N ILE A 8 -4.62 7.16 3.70
CA ILE A 8 -5.06 7.06 2.31
C ILE A 8 -4.67 5.71 1.70
N LEU A 9 -3.40 5.33 1.84
CA LEU A 9 -2.89 4.05 1.34
C LEU A 9 -3.53 2.87 2.08
N GLY A 10 -3.73 3.00 3.40
CA GLY A 10 -4.40 1.99 4.21
C GLY A 10 -5.84 1.74 3.75
N VAL A 11 -6.61 2.81 3.48
CA VAL A 11 -7.96 2.71 2.93
C VAL A 11 -7.94 2.13 1.52
N LEU A 12 -6.99 2.53 0.67
CA LEU A 12 -6.86 2.01 -0.70
C LEU A 12 -6.59 0.50 -0.70
N TYR A 13 -5.61 0.04 0.09
CA TYR A 13 -5.29 -1.39 0.20
C TYR A 13 -6.42 -2.17 0.84
N GLY A 14 -7.02 -1.60 1.91
CA GLY A 14 -8.13 -2.23 2.61
C GLY A 14 -9.34 -2.40 1.70
N GLY A 15 -9.70 -1.37 0.94
CA GLY A 15 -10.79 -1.41 -0.02
C GLY A 15 -10.52 -2.42 -1.14
N HIS A 16 -9.32 -2.42 -1.72
CA HIS A 16 -8.97 -3.35 -2.79
C HIS A 16 -8.96 -4.81 -2.31
N GLY A 17 -8.24 -5.13 -1.25
CA GLY A 17 -8.17 -6.49 -0.71
C GLY A 17 -9.51 -6.97 -0.15
N PHE A 18 -10.29 -6.11 0.49
CA PHE A 18 -11.63 -6.48 0.98
C PHE A 18 -12.58 -6.79 -0.17
N LEU A 19 -12.58 -5.99 -1.24
CA LEU A 19 -13.41 -6.27 -2.42
C LEU A 19 -12.99 -7.58 -3.10
N GLY A 20 -11.69 -7.89 -3.16
CA GLY A 20 -11.19 -9.16 -3.70
C GLY A 20 -11.77 -10.39 -3.01
N LEU A 21 -11.92 -10.36 -1.67
CA LEU A 21 -12.45 -11.50 -0.90
C LEU A 21 -13.86 -11.95 -1.30
N PHE A 22 -14.69 -11.07 -1.86
CA PHE A 22 -16.10 -11.36 -2.16
C PHE A 22 -16.38 -11.55 -3.65
N VAL A 23 -15.39 -11.42 -4.51
CA VAL A 23 -15.60 -11.51 -5.96
C VAL A 23 -15.07 -12.84 -6.48
N GLU A 24 -15.94 -13.84 -6.54
CA GLU A 24 -15.61 -15.12 -7.17
C GLU A 24 -15.61 -15.00 -8.70
N GLY A 25 -14.46 -15.29 -9.32
CA GLY A 25 -14.27 -15.34 -10.76
C GLY A 25 -12.79 -15.27 -11.12
N ASN A 26 -12.41 -15.69 -12.34
CA ASN A 26 -11.01 -15.61 -12.77
C ASN A 26 -10.50 -14.16 -12.73
N HIS A 27 -11.36 -13.17 -13.01
CA HIS A 27 -11.03 -11.75 -12.94
C HIS A 27 -12.25 -10.89 -12.53
N LEU A 28 -12.04 -9.91 -11.67
CA LEU A 28 -12.98 -8.84 -11.32
C LEU A 28 -13.28 -8.01 -12.58
N LEU A 29 -14.46 -8.18 -13.17
CA LEU A 29 -14.88 -7.52 -14.43
C LEU A 29 -13.93 -7.74 -15.63
N GLY A 30 -13.06 -8.76 -15.59
CA GLY A 30 -12.02 -8.97 -16.62
C GLY A 30 -10.78 -8.08 -16.48
N ILE A 31 -10.65 -7.34 -15.38
CA ILE A 31 -9.67 -6.26 -15.22
C ILE A 31 -8.67 -6.55 -14.09
N PHE A 32 -9.16 -6.96 -12.91
CA PHE A 32 -8.31 -7.28 -11.76
C PHE A 32 -8.26 -8.78 -11.53
N ASN A 33 -7.11 -9.28 -11.12
CA ASN A 33 -7.06 -10.63 -10.61
C ASN A 33 -7.69 -10.71 -9.22
N VAL A 34 -8.32 -11.85 -8.91
CA VAL A 34 -8.77 -12.16 -7.54
C VAL A 34 -7.96 -13.34 -7.04
N ASP A 35 -7.06 -13.06 -6.10
CA ASP A 35 -6.18 -14.06 -5.51
C ASP A 35 -6.12 -13.84 -3.99
N ILE A 36 -6.55 -14.86 -3.24
CA ILE A 36 -6.71 -14.78 -1.78
C ILE A 36 -5.42 -14.35 -1.08
N LEU A 37 -4.27 -14.75 -1.62
CA LEU A 37 -2.96 -14.40 -1.06
C LEU A 37 -2.68 -12.90 -1.19
N VAL A 38 -2.99 -12.32 -2.34
CA VAL A 38 -2.79 -10.90 -2.63
C VAL A 38 -3.78 -10.07 -1.80
N ASP A 39 -5.03 -10.53 -1.68
CA ASP A 39 -6.05 -9.88 -0.86
C ASP A 39 -5.67 -9.84 0.62
N VAL A 40 -5.22 -10.97 1.17
CA VAL A 40 -4.74 -11.05 2.56
C VAL A 40 -3.51 -10.16 2.76
N LEU A 41 -2.61 -10.09 1.77
CA LEU A 41 -1.46 -9.20 1.82
C LEU A 41 -1.91 -7.73 1.90
N TYR A 42 -2.81 -7.30 1.01
CA TYR A 42 -3.35 -5.94 1.02
C TYR A 42 -4.03 -5.60 2.34
N LEU A 43 -4.84 -6.51 2.89
CA LEU A 43 -5.50 -6.32 4.18
C LEU A 43 -4.51 -6.22 5.33
N THR A 44 -3.46 -7.03 5.33
CA THR A 44 -2.39 -6.98 6.33
C THR A 44 -1.66 -5.63 6.28
N LEU A 45 -1.30 -5.18 5.07
CA LEU A 45 -0.66 -3.88 4.87
C LEU A 45 -1.59 -2.73 5.24
N SER A 46 -2.89 -2.85 4.95
CA SER A 46 -3.92 -1.89 5.34
C SER A 46 -3.98 -1.73 6.84
N VAL A 47 -4.06 -2.82 7.60
CA VAL A 47 -4.07 -2.79 9.07
C VAL A 47 -2.81 -2.10 9.60
N ALA A 48 -1.63 -2.43 9.08
CA ALA A 48 -0.38 -1.79 9.50
C ALA A 48 -0.39 -0.28 9.24
N LEU A 49 -0.79 0.14 8.04
CA LEU A 49 -0.83 1.54 7.61
C LEU A 49 -1.87 2.36 8.39
N LEU A 50 -3.08 1.83 8.57
CA LEU A 50 -4.11 2.47 9.37
C LEU A 50 -3.68 2.57 10.84
N SER A 51 -3.04 1.53 11.38
CA SER A 51 -2.53 1.54 12.74
C SER A 51 -1.53 2.67 12.97
N VAL A 52 -0.54 2.84 12.08
CA VAL A 52 0.41 3.95 12.22
C VAL A 52 -0.21 5.31 11.85
N GLY A 53 -1.17 5.34 10.93
CA GLY A 53 -1.89 6.55 10.53
C GLY A 53 -2.67 7.16 11.69
N PHE A 54 -3.37 6.33 12.47
CA PHE A 54 -4.18 6.79 13.60
C PHE A 54 -3.41 6.87 14.92
N PHE A 55 -2.53 5.90 15.23
CA PHE A 55 -2.02 5.73 16.59
C PHE A 55 -0.54 6.07 16.76
N ALA A 56 0.28 6.12 15.70
CA ALA A 56 1.72 6.37 15.88
C ALA A 56 2.01 7.83 16.29
N SER A 57 2.89 8.00 17.27
CA SER A 57 3.42 9.30 17.69
C SER A 57 4.77 9.64 17.03
N SER A 58 5.51 8.64 16.53
CA SER A 58 6.84 8.82 15.96
C SER A 58 6.82 8.85 14.42
N GLY A 59 7.53 9.83 13.85
CA GLY A 59 7.72 9.92 12.39
C GLY A 59 8.48 8.70 11.84
N ALA A 60 9.40 8.14 12.62
CA ALA A 60 10.16 6.95 12.26
C ALA A 60 9.26 5.72 12.07
N ALA A 61 8.26 5.50 12.94
CA ALA A 61 7.33 4.37 12.79
C ALA A 61 6.50 4.49 11.51
N ILE A 62 5.99 5.70 11.21
CA ILE A 62 5.22 5.96 9.98
C ILE A 62 6.07 5.70 8.75
N ARG A 63 7.31 6.23 8.71
CA ARG A 63 8.24 6.04 7.59
C ARG A 63 8.64 4.58 7.43
N GLY A 64 8.88 3.87 8.54
CA GLY A 64 9.20 2.45 8.52
C GLY A 64 8.08 1.61 7.91
N VAL A 65 6.83 1.84 8.32
CA VAL A 65 5.67 1.11 7.76
C VAL A 65 5.44 1.46 6.29
N LEU A 66 5.57 2.73 5.89
CA LEU A 66 5.48 3.13 4.48
C LEU A 66 6.57 2.45 3.62
N LEU A 67 7.80 2.37 4.14
CA LEU A 67 8.90 1.73 3.43
C LEU A 67 8.65 0.22 3.26
N ILE A 68 8.23 -0.45 4.33
CA ILE A 68 7.94 -1.89 4.31
C ILE A 68 6.76 -2.16 3.38
N SER A 69 5.66 -1.43 3.52
CA SER A 69 4.47 -1.64 2.69
C SER A 69 4.78 -1.41 1.22
N GLY A 70 5.44 -0.30 0.89
CA GLY A 70 5.80 0.01 -0.49
C GLY A 70 6.81 -0.97 -1.08
N GLY A 71 7.80 -1.36 -0.28
CA GLY A 71 8.81 -2.35 -0.66
C GLY A 71 8.19 -3.70 -1.00
N ILE A 72 7.27 -4.20 -0.18
CA ILE A 72 6.59 -5.49 -0.43
C ILE A 72 5.78 -5.45 -1.73
N LEU A 73 5.02 -4.38 -1.99
CA LEU A 73 4.24 -4.27 -3.23
C LEU A 73 5.15 -4.20 -4.46
N ILE A 74 6.24 -3.44 -4.40
CA ILE A 74 7.21 -3.36 -5.50
C ILE A 74 7.86 -4.73 -5.73
N LEU A 75 8.29 -5.43 -4.67
CA LEU A 75 8.89 -6.75 -4.80
C LEU A 75 7.93 -7.76 -5.40
N LEU A 76 6.66 -7.74 -5.00
CA LEU A 76 5.62 -8.59 -5.59
C LEU A 76 5.39 -8.25 -7.07
N GLY A 77 5.32 -6.95 -7.41
CA GLY A 77 5.22 -6.51 -8.80
C GLY A 77 6.43 -6.94 -9.64
N LEU A 78 7.65 -6.85 -9.10
CA LEU A 78 8.86 -7.30 -9.78
C LEU A 78 8.88 -8.84 -9.97
N ALA A 79 8.45 -9.60 -8.96
CA ALA A 79 8.30 -11.04 -9.08
C ALA A 79 7.26 -11.41 -10.16
N GLY A 80 6.15 -10.67 -10.20
CA GLY A 80 5.11 -10.78 -11.23
C GLY A 80 5.61 -10.51 -12.65
N LEU A 81 6.55 -9.57 -12.82
CA LEU A 81 7.16 -9.30 -14.13
C LEU A 81 8.05 -10.45 -14.61
N ALA A 82 8.67 -11.18 -13.68
CA ALA A 82 9.47 -12.37 -14.01
C ALA A 82 8.57 -13.58 -14.31
N ASP A 83 7.49 -13.75 -13.54
CA ASP A 83 6.46 -14.75 -13.74
C ASP A 83 5.12 -14.22 -13.21
N HIS A 84 4.16 -14.03 -14.10
CA HIS A 84 2.82 -13.54 -13.75
C HIS A 84 2.09 -14.39 -12.70
N THR A 85 2.41 -15.68 -12.56
CA THR A 85 1.84 -16.57 -11.52
C THR A 85 2.69 -16.63 -10.24
N VAL A 86 3.85 -15.95 -10.23
CA VAL A 86 4.81 -15.91 -9.13
C VAL A 86 5.15 -17.33 -8.64
N TRP A 87 5.58 -18.19 -9.57
CA TRP A 87 5.89 -19.60 -9.35
C TRP A 87 4.72 -20.42 -8.79
N GLY A 88 3.50 -20.11 -9.25
CA GLY A 88 2.27 -20.76 -8.81
C GLY A 88 1.69 -20.26 -7.48
N LEU A 89 2.28 -19.21 -6.90
CA LEU A 89 1.74 -18.56 -5.70
C LEU A 89 0.41 -17.84 -5.99
N LEU A 90 0.24 -17.39 -7.23
CA LEU A 90 -0.93 -16.69 -7.76
C LEU A 90 -1.58 -17.54 -8.87
N PRO A 91 -2.52 -18.46 -8.53
CA PRO A 91 -3.17 -19.37 -9.46
C PRO A 91 -3.74 -18.72 -10.73
N THR A 92 -4.26 -17.51 -10.61
CA THR A 92 -4.90 -16.76 -11.69
C THR A 92 -3.98 -15.71 -12.32
N GLY A 93 -2.86 -15.41 -11.66
CA GLY A 93 -1.78 -14.58 -12.15
C GLY A 93 -2.11 -13.07 -12.21
N LEU A 94 -1.07 -12.25 -12.19
CA LEU A 94 -1.22 -10.78 -12.18
C LEU A 94 -1.61 -10.25 -13.57
N THR A 95 -2.63 -9.40 -13.60
CA THR A 95 -3.02 -8.62 -14.79
C THR A 95 -2.24 -7.31 -14.86
N LEU A 96 -2.40 -6.59 -15.99
CA LEU A 96 -1.87 -5.24 -16.15
C LEU A 96 -2.33 -4.28 -15.05
N MET A 97 -3.61 -4.38 -14.65
CA MET A 97 -4.12 -3.49 -13.62
C MET A 97 -3.56 -3.81 -12.24
N ASP A 98 -3.28 -5.08 -11.96
CA ASP A 98 -2.62 -5.46 -10.71
C ASP A 98 -1.22 -4.85 -10.63
N PHE A 99 -0.46 -4.82 -11.74
CA PHE A 99 0.83 -4.12 -11.77
C PHE A 99 0.70 -2.62 -11.47
N ILE A 100 -0.36 -1.96 -11.94
CA ILE A 100 -0.60 -0.55 -11.61
C ILE A 100 -0.87 -0.39 -10.11
N VAL A 101 -1.69 -1.26 -9.52
CA VAL A 101 -2.03 -1.21 -8.08
C VAL A 101 -0.86 -1.66 -7.20
N LEU A 102 0.08 -2.45 -7.71
CA LEU A 102 1.31 -2.80 -6.99
C LEU A 102 2.33 -1.66 -7.06
N PHE A 103 2.66 -1.20 -8.28
CA PHE A 103 3.75 -0.25 -8.47
C PHE A 103 3.38 1.19 -8.10
N ALA A 104 2.19 1.68 -8.45
CA ALA A 104 1.86 3.09 -8.23
C ALA A 104 1.82 3.45 -6.74
N PRO A 105 0.98 2.81 -5.90
CA PRO A 105 0.99 3.12 -4.47
C PRO A 105 2.25 2.60 -3.79
N GLY A 106 2.89 1.53 -4.29
CA GLY A 106 4.17 1.05 -3.78
C GLY A 106 5.28 2.10 -3.91
N ALA A 107 5.41 2.70 -5.10
CA ALA A 107 6.35 3.78 -5.36
C ALA A 107 6.04 5.01 -4.51
N VAL A 108 4.78 5.43 -4.43
CA VAL A 108 4.36 6.55 -3.57
C VAL A 108 4.75 6.32 -2.11
N ALA A 109 4.52 5.11 -1.58
CA ALA A 109 4.86 4.76 -0.21
C ALA A 109 6.38 4.82 0.03
N VAL A 110 7.19 4.23 -0.86
CA VAL A 110 8.66 4.25 -0.74
C VAL A 110 9.21 5.67 -0.86
N ILE A 111 8.78 6.44 -1.86
CA ILE A 111 9.21 7.82 -2.07
C ILE A 111 8.91 8.65 -0.82
N MET A 112 7.71 8.53 -0.26
CA MET A 112 7.30 9.29 0.91
C MET A 112 7.94 8.81 2.21
N ALA A 113 8.39 7.56 2.26
CA ALA A 113 9.20 7.05 3.36
C ALA A 113 10.60 7.67 3.36
N VAL A 114 11.22 7.86 2.19
CA VAL A 114 12.61 8.34 2.10
C VAL A 114 12.73 9.87 2.06
N ILE A 115 11.74 10.59 1.53
CA ILE A 115 11.77 12.06 1.49
C ILE A 115 11.74 12.61 2.94
N PRO A 116 12.67 13.49 3.32
CA PRO A 116 12.63 14.19 4.60
C PRO A 116 11.34 15.02 4.72
N GLY A 117 10.54 14.74 5.74
CA GLY A 117 9.38 15.56 6.07
C GLY A 117 9.80 16.79 6.87
N THR A 118 9.11 17.92 6.68
CA THR A 118 9.18 19.05 7.61
C THR A 118 8.47 18.67 8.92
N GLU A 119 9.24 18.47 9.98
CA GLU A 119 8.73 18.31 11.35
C GLU A 119 8.27 19.63 11.97
N LYS A 120 8.64 20.76 11.34
CA LYS A 120 8.30 22.08 11.85
C LYS A 120 6.79 22.32 11.72
N PRO A 121 6.13 22.73 12.82
CA PRO A 121 4.79 23.28 12.77
C PRO A 121 4.70 24.33 11.66
N LEU A 122 3.57 24.40 10.97
CA LEU A 122 3.26 25.64 10.28
C LEU A 122 3.22 26.71 11.36
N VAL A 123 3.96 27.80 11.18
CA VAL A 123 4.01 28.90 12.15
C VAL A 123 3.51 30.15 11.46
N SER A 124 2.51 30.80 12.06
CA SER A 124 2.07 32.14 11.70
C SER A 124 2.33 33.06 12.89
N GLY A 125 3.15 34.10 12.71
CA GLY A 125 3.50 35.01 13.80
C GLY A 125 4.22 34.36 15.00
N GLY A 126 4.94 33.26 14.78
CA GLY A 126 5.64 32.53 15.86
C GLY A 126 4.76 31.55 16.65
N VAL A 127 3.48 31.42 16.29
CA VAL A 127 2.53 30.47 16.91
C VAL A 127 2.31 29.30 15.97
N ALA A 128 2.42 28.08 16.51
CA ALA A 128 2.11 26.84 15.78
C ALA A 128 0.62 26.82 15.39
N ILE A 129 0.32 26.59 14.11
CA ILE A 129 -1.05 26.53 13.55
C ILE A 129 -1.49 25.08 13.27
N ASN A 130 -0.86 24.09 13.91
CA ASN A 130 -1.18 22.68 13.80
C ASN A 130 -1.18 21.97 15.15
#